data_AF-A0AAU6YEA9-F1
#
_entry.id   AF-A0AAU6YEA9-F1
#
_cell.length_a   1.000
_cell.length_b   1.000
_cell.length_c   1.000
_cell.angle_alpha   90.00
_cell.angle_beta   90.00
_cell.angle_gamma   90.00
#
_symmetry.space_group_name_H-M   'P 1'
#
loop_
_entity.id
_entity.type
_entity.pdbx_description
1 polymer ?
#
loop_
_entity_poly.entity_id
_entity_poly.type
_entity_poly.pdbx_seq_one_letter_code
_entity_poly.pdbx_strand_id
1 'polypeptide(L)'
;MPVFYLSISLLLYLLALFFDGALLSGERHMPALQMLLYGPWGMPFGLYQWFANPLLALAVLAHRRFRRLALLAGLAAVYLAASSFGIDRLPDNQSYAFHERVGFGAGFYLWLAAMGVFCLGQAWHCWKARSADDMPGWNWLDVALIAALAVALYWATQIPSLRFEPGKVLMPPEQPQSL
;
A
#
# COMPACT_ATOMS: atom_id res chain seq x y z
N MET A 1 14.52 -7.34 -19.44
CA MET A 1 13.61 -7.62 -18.31
C MET A 1 12.20 -7.00 -18.47
N PRO A 2 11.40 -7.30 -19.52
CA PRO A 2 10.11 -6.59 -19.70
C PRO A 2 8.83 -7.41 -19.44
N VAL A 3 8.79 -8.74 -19.53
CA VAL A 3 7.50 -9.48 -19.46
C VAL A 3 6.97 -9.61 -18.03
N PHE A 4 7.85 -9.83 -17.05
CA PHE A 4 7.46 -10.14 -15.67
C PHE A 4 7.40 -8.92 -14.73
N TYR A 5 7.41 -7.69 -15.26
CA TYR A 5 7.39 -6.48 -14.42
C TYR A 5 6.18 -6.45 -13.48
N LEU A 6 5.03 -6.93 -13.96
CA LEU A 6 3.82 -7.05 -13.16
C LEU A 6 4.00 -8.07 -12.02
N SER A 7 4.47 -9.28 -12.33
CA SER A 7 4.71 -10.33 -11.33
C SER A 7 5.75 -9.89 -10.30
N ILE A 8 6.83 -9.21 -10.71
CA ILE A 8 7.85 -8.68 -9.80
C ILE A 8 7.26 -7.59 -8.92
N SER A 9 6.48 -6.65 -9.47
CA SER A 9 5.78 -5.63 -8.69
C SER A 9 4.86 -6.27 -7.66
N LEU A 10 4.04 -7.25 -8.05
CA LEU A 10 3.11 -7.93 -7.15
C LEU A 10 3.83 -8.72 -6.07
N LEU A 11 4.94 -9.39 -6.41
CA LEU A 11 5.76 -10.12 -5.46
C LEU A 11 6.41 -9.17 -4.45
N LEU A 12 7.01 -8.07 -4.90
CA LEU A 12 7.59 -7.07 -3.99
C LEU A 12 6.54 -6.48 -3.06
N TYR A 13 5.35 -6.20 -3.57
CA TYR A 13 4.24 -5.71 -2.76
C TYR A 13 3.81 -6.75 -1.73
N LEU A 14 3.71 -8.02 -2.11
CA LEU A 14 3.36 -9.11 -1.19
C LEU A 14 4.43 -9.27 -0.11
N LEU A 15 5.72 -9.26 -0.49
CA LEU A 15 6.84 -9.35 0.44
C LEU A 15 6.84 -8.17 1.43
N ALA A 16 6.49 -6.97 0.98
CA ALA A 16 6.40 -5.79 1.83
C ALA A 16 5.49 -6.03 3.06
N LEU A 17 4.41 -6.80 2.89
CA LEU A 17 3.42 -7.06 3.95
C LEU A 17 3.95 -7.89 5.12
N PHE A 18 5.10 -8.57 4.94
CA PHE A 18 5.73 -9.36 6.01
C PHE A 18 6.69 -8.54 6.89
N PHE A 19 6.88 -7.25 6.59
CA PHE A 19 7.80 -6.37 7.31
C PHE A 19 7.07 -5.16 7.91
N ASP A 20 7.77 -4.44 8.78
CA ASP A 20 7.31 -3.13 9.25
C ASP A 20 7.32 -2.11 8.12
N GLY A 21 6.28 -1.29 8.08
CA GLY A 21 6.19 -0.14 7.19
C GLY A 21 6.79 1.12 7.84
N ALA A 22 6.54 1.33 9.13
CA ALA A 22 7.06 2.49 9.86
C ALA A 22 7.60 2.11 11.24
N LEU A 23 8.63 2.84 11.67
CA LEU A 23 9.20 2.79 13.01
C LEU A 23 8.74 4.04 13.75
N LEU A 24 8.24 3.87 14.97
CA LEU A 24 7.65 4.92 15.79
C LEU A 24 8.46 5.14 17.08
N SER A 25 8.31 6.29 17.70
CA SER A 25 8.98 6.59 18.97
C SER A 25 8.53 5.64 20.10
N GLY A 26 9.47 5.30 20.99
CA GLY A 26 9.23 4.41 22.14
C GLY A 26 9.18 2.93 21.77
N GLU A 27 10.11 2.45 20.92
CA GLU A 27 10.22 1.05 20.45
C GLU A 27 8.94 0.48 19.79
N ARG A 28 8.04 1.36 19.38
CA ARG A 28 6.83 0.99 18.64
C ARG A 28 7.13 0.85 17.16
N HIS A 29 6.42 -0.04 16.51
CA HIS A 29 6.51 -0.26 15.07
C HIS A 29 5.12 -0.49 14.49
N MET A 30 4.98 -0.20 13.21
CA MET A 30 3.73 -0.33 12.47
C MET A 30 3.95 -1.27 11.29
N PRO A 31 3.42 -2.51 11.36
CA PRO A 31 3.45 -3.47 10.26
C PRO A 31 2.90 -2.89 8.96
N ALA A 32 3.54 -3.18 7.81
CA ALA A 32 3.04 -2.72 6.52
C ALA A 32 1.65 -3.29 6.19
N LEU A 33 1.36 -4.51 6.67
CA LEU A 33 0.04 -5.11 6.58
C LEU A 33 -1.04 -4.28 7.31
N GLN A 34 -0.68 -3.71 8.47
CA GLN A 34 -1.54 -2.79 9.22
C GLN A 34 -1.81 -1.52 8.42
N MET A 35 -0.75 -0.93 7.86
CA MET A 35 -0.84 0.29 7.04
C MET A 35 -1.72 0.10 5.80
N LEU A 36 -1.66 -1.08 5.16
CA LEU A 36 -2.54 -1.42 4.04
C LEU A 36 -4.01 -1.42 4.46
N LEU A 37 -4.33 -2.02 5.61
CA LEU A 37 -5.69 -2.07 6.14
C LEU A 37 -6.24 -0.68 6.49
N TYR A 38 -5.35 0.25 6.88
CA TYR A 38 -5.71 1.62 7.25
C TYR A 38 -5.89 2.56 6.08
N GLY A 39 -5.57 2.13 4.85
CA GLY A 39 -5.59 3.02 3.71
C GLY A 39 -6.89 3.84 3.56
N PRO A 40 -8.09 3.24 3.69
CA PRO A 40 -9.36 3.98 3.66
C PRO A 40 -9.55 4.93 4.84
N TRP A 41 -9.00 4.59 6.01
CA TRP A 41 -9.09 5.39 7.25
C TRP A 41 -8.09 6.53 7.31
N GLY A 42 -7.17 6.61 6.35
CA GLY A 42 -6.19 7.68 6.28
C GLY A 42 -6.72 9.08 6.09
N MET A 43 -7.84 9.20 5.38
CA MET A 43 -8.43 10.50 5.03
C MET A 43 -8.81 11.31 6.29
N PRO A 44 -9.52 10.76 7.30
CA PRO A 44 -9.73 11.42 8.59
C PRO A 44 -8.46 11.94 9.29
N PHE A 45 -7.31 11.29 9.07
CA PHE A 45 -6.04 11.65 9.70
C PHE A 45 -5.14 12.51 8.81
N GLY A 46 -5.62 12.96 7.64
CA GLY A 46 -4.85 13.76 6.68
C GLY A 46 -3.76 12.97 5.95
N LEU A 47 -3.82 11.64 5.98
CA LEU A 47 -2.81 10.74 5.42
C LEU A 47 -3.25 10.25 4.03
N TYR A 48 -3.19 11.16 3.06
CA TYR A 48 -3.62 10.91 1.67
C TYR A 48 -2.67 9.97 0.89
N GLN A 49 -1.47 9.72 1.40
CA GLN A 49 -0.46 8.87 0.76
C GLN A 49 -0.94 7.44 0.54
N TRP A 50 -1.86 6.98 1.37
CA TRP A 50 -2.47 5.66 1.25
C TRP A 50 -3.32 5.47 -0.01
N PHE A 51 -3.74 6.54 -0.69
CA PHE A 51 -4.38 6.45 -2.01
C PHE A 51 -3.44 5.89 -3.09
N ALA A 52 -2.15 5.75 -2.81
CA ALA A 52 -1.23 5.02 -3.67
C ALA A 52 -1.64 3.56 -3.91
N ASN A 53 -2.27 2.90 -2.92
CA ASN A 53 -2.72 1.50 -3.05
C ASN A 53 -3.84 1.31 -4.07
N PRO A 54 -4.99 2.01 -3.98
CA PRO A 54 -6.04 1.90 -4.99
C PRO A 54 -5.58 2.38 -6.37
N LEU A 55 -4.68 3.36 -6.45
CA LEU A 55 -4.08 3.78 -7.73
C LEU A 55 -3.20 2.69 -8.35
N LEU A 56 -2.38 2.00 -7.55
CA LEU A 56 -1.61 0.86 -8.03
C LEU A 56 -2.53 -0.28 -8.48
N ALA A 57 -3.59 -0.58 -7.72
CA ALA A 57 -4.58 -1.58 -8.11
C ALA A 57 -5.25 -1.22 -9.45
N LEU A 58 -5.67 0.03 -9.62
CA LEU A 58 -6.19 0.54 -10.90
C LEU A 58 -5.16 0.39 -12.03
N ALA A 59 -3.90 0.74 -11.76
CA ALA A 59 -2.82 0.63 -12.73
C ALA A 59 -2.60 -0.82 -13.20
N VAL A 60 -2.57 -1.76 -12.25
CA VAL A 60 -2.46 -3.20 -12.50
C VAL A 60 -3.65 -3.71 -13.32
N LEU A 61 -4.89 -3.34 -13.00
CA LEU A 61 -6.06 -3.77 -13.76
C LEU A 61 -6.11 -3.17 -15.18
N ALA A 62 -5.66 -1.93 -15.33
CA ALA A 62 -5.67 -1.18 -16.58
C ALA A 62 -4.45 -1.48 -17.49
N HIS A 63 -3.43 -2.21 -17.01
CA HIS A 63 -2.08 -2.26 -17.60
C HIS A 63 -2.07 -2.57 -19.11
N ARG A 64 -2.93 -3.48 -19.57
CA ARG A 64 -3.02 -3.89 -20.98
C ARG A 64 -3.93 -2.97 -21.81
N ARG A 65 -5.22 -2.91 -21.47
CA ARG A 65 -6.25 -2.21 -22.27
C ARG A 65 -6.06 -0.70 -22.28
N PHE A 66 -5.71 -0.12 -21.14
CA PHE A 66 -5.57 1.32 -20.98
C PHE A 66 -4.14 1.66 -20.54
N ARG A 67 -3.15 1.19 -21.30
CA ARG A 67 -1.72 1.24 -20.94
C ARG A 67 -1.21 2.61 -20.47
N ARG A 68 -1.70 3.70 -21.06
CA ARG A 68 -1.33 5.08 -20.69
C ARG A 68 -1.99 5.51 -19.38
N LEU A 69 -3.27 5.17 -19.19
CA LEU A 69 -3.97 5.38 -17.91
C LEU A 69 -3.28 4.59 -16.80
N ALA A 70 -2.88 3.36 -17.07
CA ALA A 70 -2.13 2.54 -16.13
C ALA A 70 -0.79 3.19 -15.74
N LEU A 71 -0.05 3.73 -16.70
CA LEU A 71 1.19 4.46 -16.42
C LEU A 71 0.92 5.71 -15.57
N LEU A 72 -0.09 6.50 -15.91
CA LEU A 72 -0.46 7.69 -15.14
C LEU A 72 -0.88 7.34 -13.70
N ALA A 73 -1.71 6.30 -13.53
CA ALA A 73 -2.12 5.82 -12.23
C ALA A 73 -0.93 5.30 -11.41
N GLY A 74 0.00 4.57 -12.04
CA GLY A 74 1.23 4.11 -11.41
C GLY A 74 2.13 5.27 -10.97
N LEU A 75 2.35 6.27 -11.83
CA LEU A 75 3.15 7.45 -11.50
C LEU A 75 2.52 8.27 -10.37
N ALA A 76 1.19 8.42 -10.39
CA ALA A 76 0.46 9.06 -9.29
C ALA A 76 0.58 8.25 -7.98
N ALA A 77 0.56 6.91 -8.06
CA ALA A 77 0.81 6.05 -6.91
C ALA A 77 2.24 6.24 -6.36
N VAL A 78 3.27 6.26 -7.21
CA VAL A 78 4.65 6.54 -6.79
C VAL A 78 4.78 7.92 -6.16
N TYR A 79 4.15 8.94 -6.73
CA TYR A 79 4.17 10.30 -6.19
C TYR A 79 3.56 10.36 -4.78
N LEU A 80 2.40 9.74 -4.58
CA LEU A 80 1.75 9.67 -3.27
C LEU A 80 2.55 8.81 -2.27
N ALA A 81 3.12 7.70 -2.72
CA ALA A 81 3.97 6.87 -1.88
C ALA A 81 5.23 7.64 -1.44
N ALA A 82 5.88 8.35 -2.36
CA ALA A 82 7.06 9.17 -2.07
C ALA A 82 6.74 10.37 -1.16
N SER A 83 5.56 10.98 -1.28
CA SER A 83 5.18 12.05 -0.35
C SER A 83 5.01 11.58 1.09
N SER A 84 5.05 10.25 1.35
CA SER A 84 5.12 9.70 2.70
C SER A 84 6.38 10.12 3.45
N PHE A 85 7.47 10.45 2.75
CA PHE A 85 8.69 10.98 3.39
C PHE A 85 8.39 12.24 4.23
N GLY A 86 7.38 13.03 3.88
CA GLY A 86 6.93 14.19 4.64
C GLY A 86 5.97 13.90 5.81
N ILE A 87 5.66 12.64 6.13
CA ILE A 87 4.78 12.28 7.26
C ILE A 87 5.59 12.17 8.55
N ASP A 88 5.51 13.16 9.43
CA ASP A 88 6.28 13.12 10.69
C ASP A 88 5.63 12.30 11.80
N ARG A 89 4.31 12.05 11.69
CA ARG A 89 3.54 11.37 12.73
C ARG A 89 2.49 10.43 12.15
N LEU A 90 2.30 9.30 12.81
CA LEU A 90 1.29 8.30 12.45
C LEU A 90 0.38 8.01 13.65
N PRO A 91 -0.92 7.78 13.42
CA PRO A 91 -1.84 7.44 14.48
C PRO A 91 -1.64 5.99 14.94
N ASP A 92 -1.71 5.78 16.25
CA ASP A 92 -1.86 4.46 16.85
C ASP A 92 -3.26 3.89 16.57
N ASN A 93 -3.37 2.57 16.54
CA ASN A 93 -4.59 1.88 16.16
C ASN A 93 -5.57 1.58 17.30
N GLN A 94 -5.09 1.65 18.54
CA GLN A 94 -5.90 1.44 19.72
C GLN A 94 -6.21 2.75 20.42
N SER A 95 -5.18 3.56 20.67
CA SER A 95 -5.31 4.82 21.40
C SER A 95 -5.64 6.01 20.50
N TYR A 96 -5.43 5.90 19.18
CA TYR A 96 -5.54 7.01 18.23
C TYR A 96 -4.59 8.18 18.51
N ALA A 97 -3.66 8.00 19.46
CA ALA A 97 -2.62 8.96 19.75
C ALA A 97 -1.64 9.00 18.56
N PHE A 98 -1.21 10.20 18.19
CA PHE A 98 -0.18 10.34 17.17
C PHE A 98 1.19 10.10 17.80
N HIS A 99 1.96 9.21 17.17
CA HIS A 99 3.35 8.95 17.52
C HIS A 99 4.27 9.44 16.42
N GLU A 100 5.42 9.98 16.84
CA GLU A 100 6.45 10.44 15.92
C GLU A 100 7.04 9.25 15.16
N ARG A 101 7.15 9.40 13.84
CA ARG A 101 7.79 8.44 12.95
C ARG A 101 9.30 8.69 12.98
N VAL A 102 10.03 7.77 13.62
CA VAL A 102 11.50 7.83 13.70
C VAL A 102 12.18 7.27 12.45
N GLY A 103 11.48 6.45 11.65
CA GLY A 103 12.01 5.91 10.41
C GLY A 103 11.02 5.06 9.63
N PHE A 104 11.47 4.57 8.48
CA PHE A 104 10.73 3.63 7.65
C PHE A 104 11.30 2.22 7.78
N GLY A 105 10.42 1.24 7.84
CA GLY A 105 10.81 -0.17 7.84
C GLY A 105 11.02 -0.71 6.43
N ALA A 106 11.53 -1.94 6.33
CA ALA A 106 11.76 -2.63 5.06
C ALA A 106 10.49 -2.76 4.20
N GLY A 107 9.32 -2.91 4.84
CA GLY A 107 8.03 -3.00 4.16
C GLY A 107 7.72 -1.75 3.34
N PHE A 108 8.05 -0.56 3.85
CA PHE A 108 7.85 0.68 3.10
C PHE A 108 8.72 0.74 1.83
N TYR A 109 9.99 0.37 1.93
CA TYR A 109 10.89 0.41 0.77
C TYR A 109 10.52 -0.64 -0.28
N LEU A 110 10.11 -1.84 0.12
CA LEU A 110 9.60 -2.87 -0.78
C LEU A 110 8.30 -2.45 -1.47
N TRP A 111 7.40 -1.80 -0.73
CA TRP A 111 6.16 -1.23 -1.25
C TRP A 111 6.41 -0.12 -2.29
N LEU A 112 7.31 0.81 -1.99
CA LEU A 112 7.72 1.86 -2.93
C LEU A 112 8.42 1.27 -4.17
N ALA A 113 9.29 0.28 -3.97
CA ALA A 113 9.98 -0.43 -5.05
C ALA A 113 9.00 -1.17 -5.97
N ALA A 114 7.95 -1.80 -5.41
CA ALA A 114 6.90 -2.44 -6.20
C ALA A 114 6.28 -1.46 -7.21
N MET A 115 5.87 -0.28 -6.74
CA MET A 115 5.31 0.77 -7.60
C MET A 115 6.32 1.28 -8.63
N GLY A 116 7.58 1.46 -8.23
CA GLY A 116 8.65 1.85 -9.14
C GLY A 116 8.89 0.84 -10.26
N VAL A 117 8.97 -0.46 -9.92
CA VAL A 117 9.12 -1.56 -10.89
C VAL A 117 7.93 -1.61 -11.85
N PHE A 118 6.70 -1.45 -11.33
CA PHE A 118 5.52 -1.36 -12.17
C PHE A 118 5.66 -0.20 -13.19
N CYS A 119 5.98 1.00 -12.72
CA CYS A 119 6.08 2.19 -13.57
C CYS A 119 7.16 2.06 -14.63
N LEU A 120 8.35 1.54 -14.27
CA LEU A 120 9.45 1.34 -15.21
C LEU A 120 9.07 0.32 -16.30
N GLY A 121 8.48 -0.80 -15.92
CA GLY A 121 8.03 -1.82 -16.86
C GLY A 121 6.89 -1.30 -17.75
N GLN A 122 5.91 -0.61 -17.16
CA GLN A 122 4.79 -0.03 -17.88
C GLN A 122 5.25 1.07 -18.85
N ALA A 123 6.20 1.93 -18.46
CA ALA A 123 6.76 2.97 -19.31
C ALA A 123 7.52 2.37 -20.51
N TRP A 124 8.34 1.34 -20.25
CA TRP A 124 9.06 0.62 -21.30
C TRP A 124 8.10 0.04 -22.35
N HIS A 125 7.02 -0.61 -21.91
CA HIS A 125 6.03 -1.17 -22.83
C HIS A 125 5.19 -0.11 -23.52
N CYS A 126 4.79 0.96 -22.82
CA CYS A 126 4.11 2.10 -23.45
C CYS A 126 4.95 2.74 -24.57
N TRP A 127 6.28 2.73 -24.44
CA TRP A 127 7.19 3.23 -25.46
C TRP A 127 7.33 2.28 -26.66
N LYS A 128 7.38 0.97 -26.42
CA LYS A 128 7.59 -0.04 -27.47
C LYS A 128 6.30 -0.48 -28.18
N ALA A 129 5.20 -0.58 -27.44
CA ALA A 129 3.92 -1.13 -27.92
C ALA A 129 3.21 -0.14 -28.84
N ARG A 130 2.76 -0.62 -30.01
CA ARG A 130 1.94 0.19 -30.94
C ARG A 130 0.46 0.02 -30.62
N SER A 131 0.05 -1.17 -30.16
CA SER A 131 -1.32 -1.53 -29.81
C SER A 131 -1.44 -2.18 -28.42
N ALA A 132 -2.66 -2.38 -27.93
CA ALA A 132 -2.90 -3.06 -26.65
C ALA A 132 -2.56 -4.57 -26.69
N ASP A 133 -2.45 -5.17 -27.88
CA ASP A 133 -2.09 -6.58 -28.04
C ASP A 133 -0.57 -6.81 -27.95
N ASP A 134 0.21 -5.74 -28.10
CA ASP A 134 1.67 -5.79 -27.92
C ASP A 134 2.07 -5.74 -26.42
N MET A 135 1.12 -5.44 -25.53
CA MET A 135 1.34 -5.44 -24.08
C MET A 135 1.32 -6.87 -23.54
N PRO A 136 2.16 -7.22 -22.54
CA PRO A 136 2.05 -8.49 -21.85
C PRO A 136 0.64 -8.69 -21.28
N GLY A 137 0.09 -9.88 -21.47
CA GLY A 137 -1.15 -10.28 -20.81
C GLY A 137 -0.90 -10.82 -19.40
N TRP A 138 -2.00 -11.09 -18.70
CA TRP A 138 -1.99 -11.82 -17.44
C TRP A 138 -1.38 -13.21 -17.63
N ASN A 139 -0.48 -13.59 -16.72
CA ASN A 139 -0.03 -14.96 -16.57
C ASN A 139 -0.58 -15.56 -15.25
N TRP A 140 -0.46 -16.88 -15.09
CA TRP A 140 -0.96 -17.57 -13.89
C TRP A 140 -0.26 -17.13 -12.59
N LEU A 141 1.00 -16.69 -12.67
CA LEU A 141 1.73 -16.19 -11.51
C LEU A 141 1.14 -14.86 -11.02
N ASP A 142 0.75 -13.96 -11.92
CA ASP A 142 0.09 -12.70 -11.57
C ASP A 142 -1.23 -12.96 -10.83
N VAL A 143 -2.02 -13.91 -11.34
CA VAL A 143 -3.29 -14.31 -10.73
C VAL A 143 -3.06 -14.91 -9.34
N ALA A 144 -2.06 -15.80 -9.19
CA ALA A 144 -1.71 -16.38 -7.91
C ALA A 144 -1.23 -15.33 -6.89
N LEU A 145 -0.44 -14.35 -7.32
CA LEU A 145 0.04 -13.26 -6.46
C LEU A 145 -1.10 -12.33 -6.04
N ILE A 146 -2.04 -12.01 -6.94
CA ILE A 146 -3.24 -11.24 -6.58
C ILE A 146 -4.10 -12.01 -5.58
N ALA A 147 -4.29 -13.31 -5.78
CA ALA A 147 -5.01 -14.15 -4.83
C ALA A 147 -4.31 -14.17 -3.47
N ALA A 148 -2.98 -14.28 -3.43
CA ALA A 148 -2.20 -14.22 -2.20
C ALA A 148 -2.34 -12.87 -1.49
N LEU A 149 -2.33 -11.75 -2.22
CA LEU A 149 -2.59 -10.42 -1.66
C LEU A 149 -4.00 -10.29 -1.07
N ALA A 150 -5.01 -10.83 -1.77
CA ALA A 150 -6.38 -10.84 -1.27
C ALA A 150 -6.52 -11.68 0.00
N VAL A 151 -5.87 -12.85 0.05
CA VAL A 151 -5.82 -13.71 1.24
C VAL A 151 -5.09 -13.01 2.39
N ALA A 152 -3.95 -12.36 2.14
CA ALA A 152 -3.22 -11.60 3.16
C ALA A 152 -4.07 -10.46 3.73
N LEU A 153 -4.78 -9.72 2.88
CA LEU A 153 -5.69 -8.66 3.30
C LEU A 153 -6.87 -9.21 4.13
N TYR A 154 -7.49 -10.30 3.66
CA TYR A 154 -8.55 -10.97 4.40
C TYR A 154 -8.04 -11.46 5.77
N TRP A 155 -6.87 -12.09 5.81
CA TRP A 155 -6.28 -12.58 7.04
C TRP A 155 -5.91 -11.46 8.01
N ALA A 156 -5.40 -10.33 7.51
CA ALA A 156 -5.19 -9.12 8.31
C ALA A 156 -6.49 -8.64 8.96
N THR A 157 -7.60 -8.71 8.23
CA THR A 157 -8.91 -8.38 8.80
C THR A 157 -9.34 -9.36 9.88
N GLN A 158 -8.68 -10.49 10.12
CA GLN A 158 -9.00 -11.44 11.20
C GLN A 158 -8.16 -11.23 12.46
N ILE A 159 -7.09 -10.43 12.41
CA ILE A 159 -6.16 -10.24 13.52
C ILE A 159 -6.61 -9.04 14.37
N PRO A 160 -7.03 -9.24 15.64
CA PRO A 160 -7.53 -8.15 16.49
C PRO A 160 -6.52 -7.02 16.69
N SER A 161 -5.23 -7.34 16.82
CA SER A 161 -4.17 -6.34 17.02
C SER A 161 -3.91 -5.43 15.82
N LEU A 162 -4.40 -5.79 14.63
CA LEU A 162 -4.28 -4.97 13.41
C LEU A 162 -5.53 -4.15 13.11
N ARG A 163 -6.69 -4.54 13.69
CA ARG A 163 -7.97 -3.89 13.42
C ARG A 163 -8.04 -2.52 14.08
N PHE A 164 -8.68 -1.59 13.38
CA PHE A 164 -9.18 -0.36 13.97
C PHE A 164 -10.47 -0.67 14.73
N GLU A 165 -10.67 -0.04 15.88
CA GLU A 165 -11.92 -0.11 16.63
C GLU A 165 -12.73 1.18 16.42
N PRO A 166 -13.44 1.34 15.29
CA PRO A 166 -14.15 2.58 14.98
C PRO A 166 -15.19 2.96 16.05
N GLY A 167 -15.69 1.98 16.82
CA GLY A 167 -16.56 2.22 17.98
C GLY A 167 -15.93 3.11 19.05
N LYS A 168 -14.61 3.00 19.30
CA LYS A 168 -13.90 3.85 20.28
C LYS A 168 -13.74 5.30 19.83
N VAL A 169 -13.75 5.55 18.51
CA VAL A 169 -13.68 6.91 17.95
C VAL A 169 -15.04 7.60 18.02
N LEU A 170 -16.11 6.85 17.75
CA LEU A 170 -17.47 7.38 17.71
C LEU A 170 -18.09 7.48 19.11
N MET A 171 -17.66 6.63 20.05
CA MET A 171 -18.07 6.63 21.46
C MET A 171 -16.82 6.44 22.33
N PRO A 172 -16.12 7.53 22.71
CA PRO A 172 -15.02 7.45 23.66
C PRO A 172 -15.53 6.80 24.96
N PRO A 173 -14.81 5.83 25.53
CA PRO A 173 -15.20 5.28 26.83
C PRO A 173 -15.22 6.42 27.86
N GLU A 174 -16.30 6.51 28.64
CA GLU A 174 -16.40 7.46 29.75
C GLU A 174 -15.19 7.27 30.66
N GLN A 175 -14.37 8.32 30.80
CA GLN A 175 -13.27 8.29 31.77
C GLN A 175 -13.89 8.04 33.15
N PRO A 176 -13.43 7.03 33.91
CA PRO A 176 -13.86 6.89 35.28
C PRO A 176 -13.50 8.18 36.00
N GLN A 177 -14.50 8.89 36.51
CA GLN A 177 -14.31 10.02 37.41
C GLN A 177 -13.49 9.50 38.60
N SER A 178 -12.21 9.86 38.63
CA SER A 178 -11.38 9.67 39.81
C SER A 178 -11.96 10.55 40.92
N LEU A 179 -12.58 9.91 41.91
CA LEU A 179 -12.94 10.52 43.20
C LEU A 179 -11.70 10.85 44.02
#